data_AF-A0A7X8WBR5-F1
#
_entry.id   AF-A0A7X8WBR5-F1
#
_cell.length_a   1.000
_cell.length_b   1.000
_cell.length_c   1.000
_cell.angle_alpha   90.00
_cell.angle_beta   90.00
_cell.angle_gamma   90.00
#
_symmetry.space_group_name_H-M   'P 1'
#
loop_
_entity.id
_entity.type
_entity.pdbx_description
1 polymer ?
#
loop_
_entity_poly.entity_id
_entity_poly.type
_entity_poly.pdbx_seq_one_letter_code
_entity_poly.pdbx_strand_id
1 'polypeptide(L)'
;MKLKSLSILIILFTILSFTACLDSDEEYEYSSNDVISFFALPDILGKQYFFTIDQIGGNIYNRDSLPFCSDTIINKILIKQINYVGYITSGDTLFNYLADSVDLRKPLEITSHAPDGLYKRDYKIKVNVHQQDPDSLCWTKLNTTFANQALKGEHKTIIFKDRIKAYNKEQVFSSSLSDGTTWKKEPLKGFPSASPIKLQTLTSHNDKIYAINIEGDLYSSEDGATFTKEEELSKK
;
A
#
# COMPACT_ATOMS: atom_id res chain seq x y z
N MET A 1 -25.35 66.94 60.08
CA MET A 1 -24.46 66.91 58.90
C MET A 1 -24.45 65.49 58.29
N LYS A 2 -25.55 65.03 57.68
CA LYS A 2 -25.70 63.62 57.23
C LYS A 2 -26.20 63.41 55.79
N LEU A 3 -26.46 64.48 55.02
CA LEU A 3 -26.88 64.33 53.61
C LEU A 3 -25.74 64.44 52.58
N LYS A 4 -24.62 65.11 52.89
CA LYS A 4 -23.50 65.28 51.94
C LYS A 4 -22.70 64.00 51.68
N SER A 5 -22.62 63.10 52.67
CA SER A 5 -21.88 61.83 52.55
C SER A 5 -22.64 60.77 51.74
N LEU A 6 -23.98 60.79 51.78
CA LEU A 6 -24.82 59.83 51.05
C LEU A 6 -24.78 60.06 49.54
N SER A 7 -24.80 61.32 49.09
CA SER A 7 -24.68 61.63 47.65
C SER A 7 -23.31 61.26 47.08
N ILE A 8 -22.23 61.41 47.86
CA ILE A 8 -20.88 61.01 47.44
C ILE A 8 -20.79 59.47 47.33
N LEU A 9 -21.40 58.75 48.28
CA LEU A 9 -21.41 57.29 48.26
C LEU A 9 -22.20 56.74 47.07
N ILE A 10 -23.33 57.37 46.72
CA ILE A 10 -24.14 56.99 45.55
C ILE A 10 -23.38 57.23 44.24
N ILE A 11 -22.69 58.36 44.11
CA ILE A 11 -21.87 58.67 42.93
C ILE A 11 -20.69 57.69 42.81
N LEU A 12 -20.06 57.32 43.91
CA LEU A 12 -18.97 56.33 43.91
C LEU A 12 -19.49 54.95 43.51
N PHE A 13 -20.67 54.56 43.98
CA PHE A 13 -21.29 53.27 43.65
C PHE A 13 -21.73 53.19 42.19
N THR A 14 -22.24 54.30 41.62
CA THR A 14 -22.59 54.34 40.19
C THR A 14 -21.34 54.30 39.31
N ILE A 15 -20.26 55.00 39.66
CA ILE A 15 -18.98 54.92 38.92
C ILE A 15 -18.41 53.49 38.96
N LEU A 16 -18.42 52.82 40.11
CA LEU A 16 -17.96 51.43 40.24
C LEU A 16 -18.82 50.43 39.45
N SER A 17 -20.11 50.72 39.29
CA SER A 17 -21.04 49.88 38.52
C SER A 17 -20.85 50.05 37.01
N PHE A 18 -20.41 51.23 36.54
CA PHE A 18 -20.07 51.43 35.12
C PHE A 18 -18.69 50.89 34.74
N THR A 19 -17.72 50.84 35.67
CA THR A 19 -16.40 50.23 35.40
C THR A 19 -16.42 48.70 35.35
N ALA A 20 -17.38 48.05 36.01
CA ALA A 20 -17.54 46.59 35.96
C ALA A 20 -18.17 46.08 34.65
N CYS A 21 -18.73 46.97 33.82
CA CYS A 21 -19.17 46.70 32.45
C CYS A 21 -18.17 47.17 31.38
N LEU A 22 -16.97 47.57 31.81
CA LEU A 22 -15.88 48.03 30.93
C LEU A 22 -14.81 46.95 30.75
N ASP A 23 -15.14 45.72 31.12
CA ASP A 23 -14.37 44.53 30.81
C ASP A 23 -15.04 43.86 29.61
N SER A 24 -14.69 44.35 28.42
CA SER A 24 -15.04 43.71 27.16
C SER A 24 -13.83 42.93 26.66
N ASP A 25 -13.21 42.13 27.52
CA ASP A 25 -12.26 41.12 27.10
C ASP A 25 -13.06 40.05 26.35
N GLU A 26 -13.27 40.26 25.05
CA GLU A 26 -13.75 39.21 24.15
C GLU A 26 -12.70 38.10 24.14
N GLU A 27 -12.95 37.03 24.91
CA GLU A 27 -12.14 35.83 24.87
C GLU A 27 -12.35 35.16 23.50
N TYR A 28 -11.43 35.41 22.57
CA TYR A 28 -11.48 34.81 21.24
C TYR A 28 -11.10 33.32 21.33
N GLU A 29 -12.09 32.45 21.21
CA GLU A 29 -11.86 31.01 21.07
C GLU A 29 -11.33 30.70 19.66
N TYR A 30 -10.04 30.37 19.59
CA TYR A 30 -9.42 29.88 18.37
C TYR A 30 -9.71 28.38 18.17
N SER A 31 -9.83 27.97 16.90
CA SER A 31 -10.06 26.57 16.57
C SER A 31 -8.87 25.70 16.95
N SER A 32 -9.14 24.52 17.49
CA SER A 32 -8.17 23.44 17.74
C SER A 32 -7.93 22.54 16.53
N ASN A 33 -8.38 22.95 15.34
CA ASN A 33 -8.30 22.13 14.14
C ASN A 33 -6.86 22.07 13.56
N ASP A 34 -6.15 20.99 13.87
CA ASP A 34 -4.81 20.68 13.38
C ASP A 34 -4.80 19.83 12.09
N VAL A 35 -5.97 19.60 11.46
CA VAL A 35 -6.12 18.61 10.39
C VAL A 35 -5.75 19.16 9.02
N ILE A 36 -4.91 18.42 8.29
CA ILE A 36 -4.77 18.55 6.85
C ILE A 36 -5.88 17.75 6.17
N SER A 37 -6.77 18.43 5.46
CA SER A 37 -7.95 17.81 4.83
C SER A 37 -7.76 17.47 3.36
N PHE A 38 -6.76 18.06 2.71
CA PHE A 38 -6.47 17.86 1.29
C PHE A 38 -4.99 18.05 1.01
N PHE A 39 -4.46 17.27 0.08
CA PHE A 39 -3.11 17.37 -0.42
C PHE A 39 -3.09 17.01 -1.91
N ALA A 40 -2.38 17.80 -2.71
CA ALA A 40 -2.19 17.51 -4.13
C ALA A 40 -0.81 17.95 -4.61
N LEU A 41 -0.25 17.15 -5.52
CA LEU A 41 0.86 17.54 -6.37
C LEU A 41 0.33 18.07 -7.72
N PRO A 42 1.16 18.80 -8.48
CA PRO A 42 0.91 19.08 -9.89
C PRO A 42 0.71 17.79 -10.69
N ASP A 43 0.19 17.93 -11.91
CA ASP A 43 0.08 16.78 -12.81
C ASP A 43 1.48 16.28 -13.18
N ILE A 44 1.70 14.99 -13.01
CA ILE A 44 2.98 14.34 -13.27
C ILE A 44 2.82 13.59 -14.59
N LEU A 45 3.63 13.95 -15.59
CA LEU A 45 3.55 13.40 -16.94
C LEU A 45 2.14 13.53 -17.56
N GLY A 46 1.46 14.64 -17.29
CA GLY A 46 0.11 14.93 -17.79
C GLY A 46 -1.01 14.15 -17.10
N LYS A 47 -0.72 13.43 -16.00
CA LYS A 47 -1.71 12.70 -15.19
C LYS A 47 -1.78 13.26 -13.78
N GLN A 48 -2.99 13.41 -13.26
CA GLN A 48 -3.23 13.73 -11.85
C GLN A 48 -3.15 12.47 -10.99
N TYR A 49 -2.41 12.55 -9.88
CA TYR A 49 -2.30 11.49 -8.88
C TYR A 49 -2.99 11.92 -7.58
N PHE A 50 -3.92 11.09 -7.10
CA PHE A 50 -4.67 11.36 -5.88
C PHE A 50 -3.95 10.84 -4.64
N PHE A 51 -3.98 11.64 -3.57
CA PHE A 51 -3.38 11.31 -2.29
C PHE A 51 -4.46 10.95 -1.26
N THR A 52 -4.17 9.89 -0.50
CA THR A 52 -4.92 9.49 0.70
C THR A 52 -4.26 10.13 1.91
N ILE A 53 -5.08 10.66 2.82
CA ILE A 53 -4.65 11.19 4.10
C ILE A 53 -5.18 10.25 5.19
N ASP A 54 -4.26 9.52 5.83
CA ASP A 54 -4.54 8.76 7.04
C ASP A 54 -4.42 9.69 8.25
N GLN A 55 -5.57 10.12 8.77
CA GLN A 55 -5.64 11.06 9.88
C GLN A 55 -5.21 10.45 11.22
N ILE A 56 -5.27 9.13 11.36
CA ILE A 56 -4.91 8.42 12.59
C ILE A 56 -3.39 8.24 12.63
N GLY A 57 -2.81 7.74 11.54
CA GLY A 57 -1.37 7.47 11.44
C GLY A 57 -0.52 8.68 11.00
N GLY A 58 -1.15 9.79 10.60
CA GLY A 58 -0.44 10.97 10.09
C GLY A 58 0.28 10.71 8.78
N ASN A 59 -0.25 9.86 7.88
CA ASN A 59 0.42 9.55 6.62
C ASN A 59 -0.33 10.15 5.43
N ILE A 60 0.40 10.81 4.53
CA ILE A 60 -0.15 11.32 3.26
C ILE A 60 0.56 10.58 2.13
N TYR A 61 -0.18 9.82 1.32
CA TYR A 61 0.42 8.98 0.29
C TYR A 61 -0.50 8.72 -0.88
N ASN A 62 0.07 8.55 -2.08
CA ASN A 62 -0.66 8.10 -3.26
C ASN A 62 -0.80 6.56 -3.25
N ARG A 63 -2.02 6.06 -3.48
CA ARG A 63 -2.26 4.61 -3.62
C ARG A 63 -1.81 4.10 -4.99
N ASP A 64 -2.11 4.86 -6.03
CA ASP A 64 -1.61 4.62 -7.38
C ASP A 64 -0.19 5.20 -7.48
N SER A 65 0.81 4.34 -7.63
CA SER A 65 2.21 4.74 -7.62
C SER A 65 2.56 5.55 -8.86
N LEU A 66 3.52 6.48 -8.74
CA LEU A 66 4.06 7.16 -9.90
C LEU A 66 4.83 6.16 -10.79
N PRO A 67 4.96 6.44 -12.10
CA PRO A 67 5.71 5.59 -13.02
C PRO A 67 7.16 5.41 -12.57
N PHE A 68 7.75 4.29 -12.98
CA PHE A 68 9.18 4.02 -12.76
C PHE A 68 10.03 5.21 -13.26
N CYS A 69 11.13 5.53 -12.56
CA CYS A 69 12.00 6.70 -12.84
C CYS A 69 11.35 8.10 -12.68
N SER A 70 10.28 8.23 -11.90
CA SER A 70 9.73 9.55 -11.52
C SER A 70 10.58 10.32 -10.50
N ASP A 71 11.71 9.75 -10.05
CA ASP A 71 12.64 10.34 -9.08
C ASP A 71 13.22 11.67 -9.56
N THR A 72 13.43 11.83 -10.87
CA THR A 72 13.88 13.08 -11.50
C THR A 72 12.82 14.17 -11.55
N ILE A 73 11.55 13.83 -11.34
CA ILE A 73 10.43 14.77 -11.30
C ILE A 73 10.18 15.21 -9.85
N ILE A 74 10.21 14.25 -8.91
CA ILE A 74 9.87 14.51 -7.51
C ILE A 74 11.08 14.93 -6.65
N ASN A 75 12.29 14.98 -7.21
CA ASN A 75 13.47 15.50 -6.50
C ASN A 75 13.40 17.00 -6.22
N LYS A 76 12.58 17.74 -6.97
CA LYS A 76 12.37 19.18 -6.84
C LYS A 76 11.01 19.56 -7.42
N ILE A 77 9.95 19.32 -6.65
CA ILE A 77 8.57 19.55 -7.06
C ILE A 77 7.87 20.55 -6.14
N LEU A 78 7.03 21.40 -6.70
CA LEU A 78 6.12 22.25 -5.90
C LEU A 78 4.92 21.44 -5.45
N ILE A 79 4.42 21.69 -4.25
CA ILE A 79 3.14 21.14 -3.82
C ILE A 79 2.05 22.03 -4.41
N LYS A 80 1.07 21.43 -5.09
CA LYS A 80 -0.01 22.18 -5.74
C LYS A 80 -0.96 22.78 -4.71
N GLN A 81 -1.31 21.99 -3.70
CA GLN A 81 -2.29 22.41 -2.70
C GLN A 81 -2.16 21.61 -1.42
N ILE A 82 -2.32 22.31 -0.29
CA ILE A 82 -2.57 21.73 1.02
C ILE A 82 -3.73 22.51 1.65
N ASN A 83 -4.78 21.83 2.13
CA ASN A 83 -5.85 22.49 2.88
C ASN A 83 -5.63 22.28 4.39
N TYR A 84 -5.37 23.38 5.09
CA TYR A 84 -5.16 23.48 6.53
C TYR A 84 -5.77 24.79 7.05
N VAL A 85 -5.95 24.93 8.36
CA VAL A 85 -6.56 26.12 8.98
C VAL A 85 -5.52 27.03 9.65
N GLY A 86 -4.60 26.47 10.44
CA GLY A 86 -3.57 27.23 11.13
C GLY A 86 -2.33 27.45 10.27
N TYR A 87 -1.20 26.85 10.65
CA TYR A 87 0.05 26.94 9.89
C TYR A 87 0.80 25.61 9.85
N ILE A 88 1.71 25.46 8.89
CA ILE A 88 2.51 24.25 8.73
C ILE A 88 3.98 24.57 8.92
N THR A 89 4.70 23.74 9.64
CA THR A 89 6.16 23.78 9.73
C THR A 89 6.78 22.52 9.14
N SER A 90 8.03 22.61 8.68
CA SER A 90 8.89 21.45 8.43
C SER A 90 10.15 21.64 9.27
N GLY A 91 10.33 20.76 10.25
CA GLY A 91 11.23 21.05 11.39
C GLY A 91 10.81 22.35 12.07
N ASP A 92 11.77 23.26 12.25
CA ASP A 92 11.57 24.54 12.94
C ASP A 92 11.23 25.71 12.00
N THR A 93 11.00 25.44 10.70
CA THR A 93 10.77 26.49 9.69
C THR A 93 9.31 26.47 9.23
N LEU A 94 8.72 27.67 9.08
CA LEU A 94 7.42 27.82 8.43
C LEU A 94 7.49 27.30 6.99
N PHE A 95 6.58 26.40 6.64
CA PHE A 95 6.58 25.73 5.35
C PHE A 95 5.68 26.46 4.36
N ASN A 96 6.26 27.07 3.31
CA ASN A 96 5.50 27.74 2.27
C ASN A 96 5.36 26.85 1.03
N TYR A 97 4.33 26.01 1.04
CA TYR A 97 4.09 25.04 -0.04
C TYR A 97 3.94 25.66 -1.45
N LEU A 98 3.63 26.96 -1.56
CA LEU A 98 3.46 27.66 -2.84
C LEU A 98 4.79 28.11 -3.46
N ALA A 99 5.83 28.30 -2.66
CA ALA A 99 7.12 28.81 -3.11
C ALA A 99 8.24 27.76 -2.99
N ASP A 100 8.14 26.89 -1.99
CA ASP A 100 9.19 25.96 -1.65
C ASP A 100 9.03 24.66 -2.45
N SER A 101 9.94 24.43 -3.39
CA SER A 101 10.06 23.12 -4.02
C SER A 101 10.67 22.12 -3.03
N VAL A 102 10.12 20.91 -2.99
CA VAL A 102 10.54 19.84 -2.07
C VAL A 102 11.13 18.65 -2.82
N ASP A 103 12.02 17.92 -2.14
CA ASP A 103 12.52 16.61 -2.56
C ASP A 103 11.69 15.51 -1.90
N LEU A 104 10.83 14.85 -2.67
CA LEU A 104 9.94 13.79 -2.22
C LEU A 104 10.47 12.39 -2.56
N ARG A 105 11.74 12.25 -2.96
CA ARG A 105 12.39 10.93 -3.09
C ARG A 105 12.50 10.22 -1.73
N LYS A 106 12.48 10.98 -0.64
CA LYS A 106 12.33 10.51 0.73
C LYS A 106 11.06 11.11 1.33
N PRO A 107 10.49 10.48 2.37
CA PRO A 107 9.32 11.05 3.02
C PRO A 107 9.62 12.44 3.58
N LEU A 108 8.73 13.40 3.31
CA LEU A 108 8.77 14.75 3.86
C LEU A 108 7.96 14.78 5.17
N GLU A 109 8.57 15.28 6.23
CA GLU A 109 7.93 15.44 7.54
C GLU A 109 7.52 16.89 7.72
N ILE A 110 6.24 17.10 8.04
CA ILE A 110 5.64 18.40 8.33
C ILE A 110 4.78 18.30 9.58
N THR A 111 4.59 19.41 10.27
CA THR A 111 3.69 19.53 11.42
C THR A 111 2.63 20.59 11.11
N SER A 112 1.36 20.21 11.20
CA SER A 112 0.23 21.13 11.12
C SER A 112 -0.10 21.61 12.53
N HIS A 113 -0.14 22.91 12.73
CA HIS A 113 -0.46 23.56 14.00
C HIS A 113 -1.85 24.20 13.88
N ALA A 114 -2.69 23.96 14.88
CA ALA A 114 -4.00 24.58 14.96
C ALA A 114 -3.88 26.10 15.23
N PRO A 115 -4.91 26.90 14.85
CA PRO A 115 -4.95 28.32 15.16
C PRO A 115 -4.77 28.68 16.64
N ASP A 116 -5.21 27.82 17.56
CA ASP A 116 -5.03 28.03 19.00
C ASP A 116 -3.58 27.84 19.49
N GLY A 117 -2.70 27.29 18.66
CA GLY A 117 -1.30 27.03 18.98
C GLY A 117 -1.08 25.91 20.03
N LEU A 118 -2.15 25.28 20.51
CA LEU A 118 -2.11 24.23 21.53
C LEU A 118 -2.08 22.84 20.89
N TYR A 119 -2.89 22.64 19.84
CA TYR A 119 -2.96 21.37 19.12
C TYR A 119 -2.08 21.38 17.89
N LYS A 120 -1.42 20.25 17.66
CA LYS A 120 -0.60 20.01 16.49
C LYS A 120 -0.60 18.54 16.11
N ARG A 121 -0.40 18.29 14.82
CA ARG A 121 -0.36 16.96 14.24
C ARG A 121 0.79 16.83 13.26
N ASP A 122 1.59 15.80 13.45
CA ASP A 122 2.67 15.46 12.56
C ASP A 122 2.15 14.64 11.38
N TYR A 123 2.62 14.99 10.19
CA TYR A 123 2.34 14.27 8.96
C TYR A 123 3.64 13.87 8.25
N LYS A 124 3.65 12.63 7.76
CA LYS A 124 4.65 12.09 6.85
C LYS A 124 4.05 11.98 5.45
N ILE A 125 4.54 12.82 4.54
CA ILE A 125 4.19 12.76 3.12
C ILE A 125 5.13 11.79 2.42
N LYS A 126 4.59 10.71 1.86
CA LYS A 126 5.33 9.71 1.10
C LYS A 126 4.77 9.57 -0.30
N VAL A 127 5.62 9.78 -1.30
CA VAL A 127 5.28 9.50 -2.70
C VAL A 127 5.72 8.08 -3.06
N ASN A 128 4.75 7.22 -3.37
CA ASN A 128 5.01 5.88 -3.85
C ASN A 128 5.32 5.91 -5.35
N VAL A 129 6.41 5.25 -5.74
CA VAL A 129 6.90 5.15 -7.13
C VAL A 129 7.14 3.68 -7.42
N HIS A 130 6.75 3.22 -8.62
CA HIS A 130 7.07 1.87 -9.07
C HIS A 130 8.59 1.65 -9.02
N GLN A 131 9.00 0.50 -8.47
CA GLN A 131 10.42 0.14 -8.30
C GLN A 131 10.94 -0.80 -9.38
N GLN A 132 10.03 -1.49 -10.06
CA GLN A 132 10.37 -2.38 -11.15
C GLN A 132 10.13 -1.65 -12.46
N ASP A 133 11.07 -1.80 -13.38
CA ASP A 133 10.90 -1.36 -14.74
C ASP A 133 9.73 -2.15 -15.36
N PRO A 134 8.62 -1.51 -15.75
CA PRO A 134 7.49 -2.22 -16.34
C PRO A 134 7.88 -2.97 -17.62
N ASP A 135 8.91 -2.51 -18.33
CA ASP A 135 9.39 -3.12 -19.58
C ASP A 135 10.38 -4.27 -19.33
N SER A 136 10.77 -4.53 -18.07
CA SER A 136 11.61 -5.68 -17.72
C SER A 136 10.90 -7.03 -17.89
N LEU A 137 9.55 -7.05 -17.82
CA LEU A 137 8.77 -8.27 -18.03
C LEU A 137 8.55 -8.53 -19.54
N CYS A 138 9.58 -9.03 -20.20
CA CYS A 138 9.52 -9.42 -21.60
C CYS A 138 9.03 -10.86 -21.76
N TRP A 139 7.86 -11.05 -22.39
CA TRP A 139 7.39 -12.36 -22.81
C TRP A 139 7.98 -12.73 -24.17
N THR A 140 8.83 -13.73 -24.21
CA THR A 140 9.33 -14.30 -25.47
C THR A 140 8.48 -15.49 -25.87
N LYS A 141 7.90 -15.44 -27.08
CA LYS A 141 7.20 -16.60 -27.65
C LYS A 141 8.22 -17.66 -28.07
N LEU A 142 8.33 -18.73 -27.27
CA LEU A 142 9.30 -19.80 -27.51
C LEU A 142 8.92 -20.73 -28.67
N ASN A 143 7.62 -20.96 -28.92
CA ASN A 143 7.15 -21.77 -30.04
C ASN A 143 5.71 -21.40 -30.45
N THR A 144 5.33 -21.66 -31.69
CA THR A 144 3.97 -21.48 -32.23
C THR A 144 3.06 -22.68 -31.97
N THR A 145 3.64 -23.86 -31.77
CA THR A 145 2.91 -25.11 -31.52
C THR A 145 3.46 -25.80 -30.28
N PHE A 146 2.72 -25.75 -29.19
CA PHE A 146 3.02 -26.55 -28.00
C PHE A 146 2.76 -28.02 -28.32
N ALA A 147 3.68 -28.92 -27.94
CA ALA A 147 3.56 -30.36 -28.20
C ALA A 147 2.15 -30.87 -27.82
N ASN A 148 1.45 -31.43 -28.81
CA ASN A 148 0.01 -31.37 -29.06
C ASN A 148 -0.93 -32.03 -28.01
N GLN A 149 -0.48 -32.31 -26.77
CA GLN A 149 -1.23 -33.05 -25.75
C GLN A 149 -1.04 -32.60 -24.28
N ALA A 150 0.05 -31.92 -23.87
CA ALA A 150 0.23 -31.66 -22.41
C ALA A 150 -0.80 -30.69 -21.83
N LEU A 151 -1.30 -29.77 -22.65
CA LEU A 151 -2.20 -28.69 -22.24
C LEU A 151 -3.60 -28.82 -22.87
N LYS A 152 -3.91 -29.96 -23.51
CA LYS A 152 -5.27 -30.23 -24.00
C LYS A 152 -6.12 -30.74 -22.84
N GLY A 153 -7.16 -29.99 -22.47
CA GLY A 153 -8.04 -30.32 -21.35
C GLY A 153 -7.50 -29.83 -20.02
N GLU A 154 -7.85 -30.51 -18.93
CA GLU A 154 -7.41 -30.15 -17.58
C GLU A 154 -5.89 -30.35 -17.44
N HIS A 155 -5.20 -29.28 -17.08
CA HIS A 155 -3.74 -29.26 -16.95
C HIS A 155 -3.28 -28.31 -15.84
N LYS A 156 -2.03 -28.50 -15.38
CA LYS A 156 -1.32 -27.53 -14.53
C LYS A 156 0.18 -27.53 -14.86
N THR A 157 0.79 -26.36 -14.84
CA THR A 157 2.24 -26.20 -15.01
C THR A 157 2.85 -25.68 -13.71
N ILE A 158 3.98 -26.26 -13.31
CA ILE A 158 4.80 -25.82 -12.17
C ILE A 158 6.28 -25.77 -12.56
N ILE A 159 7.07 -25.04 -11.79
CA ILE A 159 8.53 -25.07 -11.86
C ILE A 159 9.03 -26.00 -10.76
N PHE A 160 9.90 -26.94 -11.09
CA PHE A 160 10.50 -27.87 -10.14
C PHE A 160 11.90 -28.27 -10.59
N LYS A 161 12.91 -28.09 -9.72
CA LYS A 161 14.33 -28.43 -9.98
C LYS A 161 14.83 -27.89 -11.33
N ASP A 162 14.68 -26.58 -11.56
CA ASP A 162 15.05 -25.87 -12.80
C ASP A 162 14.41 -26.40 -14.09
N ARG A 163 13.26 -27.06 -13.95
CA ARG A 163 12.48 -27.56 -15.07
C ARG A 163 11.05 -27.05 -15.02
N ILE A 164 10.52 -26.77 -16.19
CA ILE A 164 9.09 -26.55 -16.37
C ILE A 164 8.45 -27.93 -16.46
N LYS A 165 7.48 -28.22 -15.60
CA LYS A 165 6.71 -29.46 -15.63
C LYS A 165 5.24 -29.15 -15.88
N ALA A 166 4.71 -29.64 -17.00
CA ALA A 166 3.31 -29.53 -17.39
C ALA A 166 2.63 -30.89 -17.21
N TYR A 167 1.56 -30.92 -16.42
CA TYR A 167 0.82 -32.11 -16.02
C TYR A 167 -0.54 -32.13 -16.69
N ASN A 168 -0.92 -33.32 -17.16
CA ASN A 168 -2.32 -33.70 -17.36
C ASN A 168 -2.62 -34.91 -16.46
N LYS A 169 -3.81 -35.52 -16.57
CA LYS A 169 -4.23 -36.64 -15.70
C LYS A 169 -3.41 -37.93 -15.88
N GLU A 170 -2.67 -38.06 -16.97
CA GLU A 170 -1.99 -39.31 -17.34
C GLU A 170 -0.46 -39.17 -17.43
N GLN A 171 0.02 -37.95 -17.70
CA GLN A 171 1.36 -37.70 -18.19
C GLN A 171 1.92 -36.41 -17.62
N VAL A 172 3.25 -36.41 -17.49
CA VAL A 172 4.05 -35.24 -17.15
C VAL A 172 4.98 -34.95 -18.32
N PHE A 173 5.00 -33.70 -18.74
CA PHE A 173 5.89 -33.20 -19.78
C PHE A 173 6.89 -32.26 -19.10
N SER A 174 8.19 -32.42 -19.39
CA SER A 174 9.22 -31.59 -18.80
C SER A 174 10.17 -30.97 -19.83
N SER A 175 10.50 -29.71 -19.61
CA SER A 175 11.51 -28.96 -20.37
C SER A 175 12.48 -28.28 -19.39
N SER A 176 13.71 -28.00 -19.82
CA SER A 176 14.57 -27.06 -19.07
C SER A 176 13.88 -25.70 -18.97
N LEU A 177 14.05 -25.01 -17.84
CA LEU A 177 13.57 -23.65 -17.63
C LEU A 177 14.20 -22.65 -18.62
N SER A 178 15.43 -22.92 -19.05
CA SER A 178 16.17 -22.10 -20.03
C SER A 178 15.81 -22.37 -21.49
N ASP A 179 15.11 -23.48 -21.77
CA ASP A 179 14.77 -23.90 -23.14
C ASP A 179 13.29 -23.63 -23.43
N GLY A 180 12.40 -24.27 -22.69
CA GLY A 180 10.95 -24.24 -22.91
C GLY A 180 10.46 -24.76 -24.27
N THR A 181 11.35 -25.17 -25.20
CA THR A 181 10.97 -25.67 -26.53
C THR A 181 11.04 -27.19 -26.66
N THR A 182 11.96 -27.88 -25.96
CA THR A 182 12.12 -29.33 -26.04
C THR A 182 11.50 -30.03 -24.83
N TRP A 183 10.52 -30.89 -25.07
CA TRP A 183 9.74 -31.54 -24.01
C TRP A 183 9.95 -33.05 -23.97
N LYS A 184 10.34 -33.57 -22.80
CA LYS A 184 10.37 -35.00 -22.49
C LYS A 184 9.05 -35.41 -21.87
N LYS A 185 8.46 -36.51 -22.34
CA LYS A 185 7.21 -37.08 -21.85
C LYS A 185 7.46 -38.26 -20.93
N GLU A 186 6.78 -38.29 -19.78
CA GLU A 186 6.82 -39.38 -18.79
C GLU A 186 5.40 -39.69 -18.28
N PRO A 187 5.08 -40.95 -17.93
CA PRO A 187 3.79 -41.27 -17.33
C PRO A 187 3.66 -40.70 -15.92
N LEU A 188 2.48 -40.19 -15.57
CA LEU A 188 2.12 -39.85 -14.20
C LEU A 188 1.71 -41.12 -13.45
N LYS A 189 2.37 -41.40 -12.32
CA LYS A 189 2.18 -42.62 -11.53
C LYS A 189 1.89 -42.31 -10.07
N GLY A 190 1.31 -43.27 -9.36
CA GLY A 190 1.12 -43.20 -7.91
C GLY A 190 -0.31 -42.94 -7.45
N PHE A 191 -1.16 -42.39 -8.32
CA PHE A 191 -2.57 -42.16 -8.01
C PHE A 191 -3.42 -43.39 -8.39
N PRO A 192 -4.39 -43.79 -7.56
CA PRO A 192 -5.37 -44.81 -7.92
C PRO A 192 -6.23 -44.35 -9.11
N SER A 193 -6.52 -45.25 -10.07
CA SER A 193 -7.37 -44.92 -11.22
C SER A 193 -8.79 -44.47 -10.84
N ALA A 194 -9.32 -44.98 -9.71
CA ALA A 194 -10.63 -44.59 -9.18
C ALA A 194 -10.61 -43.22 -8.48
N SER A 195 -9.43 -42.76 -8.04
CA SER A 195 -9.25 -41.52 -7.28
C SER A 195 -8.06 -40.74 -7.85
N PRO A 196 -8.23 -40.14 -9.05
CA PRO A 196 -7.14 -39.44 -9.73
C PRO A 196 -6.72 -38.17 -9.00
N ILE A 197 -5.56 -37.64 -9.38
CA ILE A 197 -5.03 -36.37 -8.92
C ILE A 197 -5.99 -35.20 -9.18
N LYS A 198 -6.08 -34.25 -8.23
CA LYS A 198 -6.59 -32.89 -8.46
C LYS A 198 -5.44 -32.00 -8.94
N LEU A 199 -5.28 -31.86 -10.24
CA LEU A 199 -4.13 -31.18 -10.86
C LEU A 199 -3.89 -29.79 -10.26
N GLN A 200 -4.94 -29.01 -10.00
CA GLN A 200 -4.83 -27.64 -9.49
C GLN A 200 -4.14 -27.52 -8.12
N THR A 201 -3.94 -28.63 -7.41
CA THR A 201 -3.32 -28.65 -6.08
C THR A 201 -1.80 -28.88 -6.11
N LEU A 202 -1.23 -29.24 -7.28
CA LEU A 202 0.21 -29.47 -7.45
C LEU A 202 1.03 -28.27 -6.96
N THR A 203 1.85 -28.45 -5.94
CA THR A 203 2.68 -27.38 -5.37
C THR A 203 4.07 -27.91 -5.08
N SER A 204 5.10 -27.18 -5.52
CA SER A 204 6.49 -27.49 -5.21
C SER A 204 6.90 -26.84 -3.89
N HIS A 205 7.49 -27.61 -2.97
CA HIS A 205 8.05 -27.12 -1.72
C HIS A 205 9.17 -28.05 -1.24
N ASN A 206 10.28 -27.48 -0.76
CA ASN A 206 11.44 -28.21 -0.23
C ASN A 206 11.86 -29.42 -1.08
N ASP A 207 12.12 -29.19 -2.37
CA ASP A 207 12.54 -30.21 -3.34
C ASP A 207 11.60 -31.41 -3.51
N LYS A 208 10.33 -31.26 -3.09
CA LYS A 208 9.23 -32.19 -3.34
C LYS A 208 8.07 -31.47 -4.03
N ILE A 209 7.22 -32.27 -4.69
CA ILE A 209 5.94 -31.81 -5.21
C ILE A 209 4.85 -32.51 -4.41
N TYR A 210 3.88 -31.73 -3.96
CA TYR A 210 2.71 -32.19 -3.23
C TYR A 210 1.45 -32.01 -4.07
N ALA A 211 0.52 -32.95 -3.97
CA ALA A 211 -0.81 -32.84 -4.55
C ALA A 211 -1.80 -33.71 -3.77
N ILE A 212 -3.09 -33.40 -3.89
CA ILE A 212 -4.16 -34.25 -3.35
C ILE A 212 -4.93 -34.95 -4.47
N ASN A 213 -5.52 -36.09 -4.16
CA ASN A 213 -6.48 -36.75 -5.04
C ASN A 213 -7.90 -36.16 -4.89
N ILE A 214 -8.86 -36.72 -5.63
CA ILE A 214 -10.27 -36.29 -5.54
C ILE A 214 -10.90 -36.54 -4.17
N GLU A 215 -10.42 -37.53 -3.41
CA GLU A 215 -10.87 -37.86 -2.05
C GLU A 215 -10.23 -37.00 -0.96
N GLY A 216 -9.14 -36.30 -1.28
CA GLY A 216 -8.41 -35.42 -0.35
C GLY A 216 -7.17 -36.03 0.30
N ASP A 217 -6.77 -37.24 -0.08
CA ASP A 217 -5.51 -37.85 0.36
C ASP A 217 -4.32 -37.08 -0.21
N LEU A 218 -3.29 -36.87 0.63
CA LEU A 218 -2.06 -36.18 0.25
C LEU A 218 -1.04 -37.15 -0.35
N TYR A 219 -0.40 -36.71 -1.42
CA TYR A 219 0.69 -37.42 -2.08
C TYR A 219 1.89 -36.48 -2.25
N SER A 220 3.09 -37.05 -2.22
CA SER A 220 4.32 -36.33 -2.53
C SER A 220 5.14 -37.03 -3.61
N SER A 221 6.03 -36.29 -4.27
CA SER A 221 6.91 -36.80 -5.32
C SER A 221 8.27 -36.07 -5.31
N GLU A 222 9.36 -36.83 -5.35
CA GLU A 222 10.74 -36.30 -5.41
C GLU A 222 11.25 -36.16 -6.86
N ASP A 223 10.74 -36.99 -7.76
CA ASP A 223 11.05 -36.97 -9.20
C ASP A 223 10.06 -36.08 -10.00
N GLY A 224 8.91 -35.76 -9.41
CA GLY A 224 7.81 -35.03 -10.01
C GLY A 224 7.03 -35.81 -11.07
N ALA A 225 7.07 -37.14 -11.06
CA ALA A 225 6.33 -38.02 -11.99
C ALA A 225 5.69 -39.21 -11.27
N THR A 226 6.36 -39.74 -10.25
CA THR A 226 5.88 -40.83 -9.40
C THR A 226 5.51 -40.26 -8.04
N PHE A 227 4.23 -40.38 -7.68
CA PHE A 227 3.70 -39.90 -6.41
C PHE A 227 3.51 -41.05 -5.42
N THR A 228 3.75 -40.78 -4.15
CA THR A 228 3.54 -41.73 -3.05
C THR A 228 2.59 -41.09 -2.05
N LYS A 229 1.63 -41.86 -1.53
CA LYS A 229 0.68 -41.38 -0.53
C LYS A 229 1.42 -41.07 0.78
N GLU A 230 1.13 -39.91 1.35
CA GLU A 230 1.66 -39.46 2.64
C GLU A 230 0.71 -39.90 3.75
N GLU A 231 0.88 -41.13 4.24
CA GLU A 231 -0.03 -41.75 5.22
C GLU A 231 -0.10 -41.02 6.56
N GLU A 232 0.99 -40.40 7.01
CA GLU A 232 1.02 -39.68 8.29
C GLU A 232 0.25 -38.36 8.24
N LEU A 233 0.24 -37.70 7.09
CA LEU A 233 -0.40 -36.40 6.87
C LEU A 233 -1.81 -36.51 6.26
N SER A 234 -2.18 -37.70 5.78
CA SER A 234 -3.51 -37.98 5.20
C SER A 234 -4.53 -38.46 6.25
N LYS A 235 -4.15 -38.56 7.53
CA LYS A 235 -5.08 -38.91 8.61
C LYS A 235 -6.02 -37.72 8.87
N LYS A 236 -7.31 -37.95 8.62
CA LYS A 236 -8.41 -37.06 9.06
C LYS A 236 -8.54 -37.04 10.58
#